data_AF-A0A0U5IH08-F1
#
_entry.id   AF-A0A0U5IH08-F1
#
_cell.length_a   1.000
_cell.length_b   1.000
_cell.length_c   1.000
_cell.angle_alpha   90.00
_cell.angle_beta   90.00
_cell.angle_gamma   90.00
#
_symmetry.space_group_name_H-M   'P 1'
#
loop_
_entity.id
_entity.type
_entity.pdbx_description
1 polymer ?
#
loop_
_entity_poly.entity_id
_entity_poly.type
_entity_poly.pdbx_seq_one_letter_code
_entity_poly.pdbx_strand_id
1 'polypeptide(L)'
;MTRLLTWHDEWSLNIDVLDAEHQGLIEHLADICRRFGPEASPRRSGDAFALIDALTDLGEAVREHFKREEELMQAVGYDDIADHRTEHALLMAEYADQLRHWRAEGMNVFGEDAQEDARDWILDHILGADRDFAKAFHEVDDRLTSTVDRYGIAARARLNAVRRGL
;
A
#
# COMPACT_ATOMS: atom_id res chain seq x y z
N MET A 1 -2.65 -22.64 -0.03
CA MET A 1 -2.59 -21.25 -0.56
C MET A 1 -3.84 -20.54 -0.11
N THR A 2 -3.69 -19.71 0.91
CA THR A 2 -4.79 -19.01 1.56
C THR A 2 -5.36 -18.00 0.57
N ARG A 3 -6.66 -18.15 0.24
CA ARG A 3 -7.41 -17.25 -0.64
C ARG A 3 -7.36 -15.78 -0.20
N LEU A 4 -7.02 -15.55 1.07
CA LEU A 4 -6.93 -14.26 1.75
C LEU A 4 -5.87 -13.31 1.18
N LEU A 5 -4.84 -13.81 0.47
CA LEU A 5 -3.70 -13.00 0.01
C LEU A 5 -3.63 -12.90 -1.52
N THR A 6 -4.79 -12.90 -2.18
CA THR A 6 -4.90 -12.78 -3.64
C THR A 6 -5.59 -11.47 -3.96
N TRP A 7 -5.03 -10.67 -4.87
CA TRP A 7 -5.66 -9.45 -5.35
C TRP A 7 -7.05 -9.73 -5.95
N HIS A 8 -8.00 -8.86 -5.66
CA HIS A 8 -9.33 -8.88 -6.24
C HIS A 8 -9.64 -7.54 -6.90
N ASP A 9 -10.22 -7.58 -8.11
CA ASP A 9 -10.56 -6.37 -8.88
C ASP A 9 -11.50 -5.41 -8.13
N GLU A 10 -12.24 -5.91 -7.14
CA GLU A 10 -13.09 -5.08 -6.27
C GLU A 10 -12.32 -4.12 -5.36
N TRP A 11 -11.01 -4.35 -5.15
CA TRP A 11 -10.13 -3.46 -4.39
C TRP A 11 -9.52 -2.35 -5.24
N SER A 12 -9.67 -2.42 -6.56
CA SER A 12 -9.16 -1.41 -7.49
C SER A 12 -9.77 -0.04 -7.22
N LEU A 13 -8.90 0.96 -7.22
CA LEU A 13 -9.23 2.37 -7.20
C LEU A 13 -9.45 2.93 -8.62
N ASN A 14 -9.17 2.12 -9.64
CA ASN A 14 -9.08 2.52 -11.04
C ASN A 14 -8.03 3.62 -11.27
N ILE A 15 -6.95 3.58 -10.49
CA ILE A 15 -5.78 4.47 -10.64
C ILE A 15 -4.59 3.56 -10.89
N ASP A 16 -4.26 3.34 -12.17
CA ASP A 16 -3.31 2.30 -12.63
C ASP A 16 -2.02 2.20 -11.79
N VAL A 17 -1.43 3.35 -11.44
CA VAL A 17 -0.19 3.38 -10.67
C VAL A 17 -0.38 2.91 -9.22
N LEU A 18 -1.48 3.28 -8.57
CA LEU A 18 -1.78 2.86 -7.20
C LEU A 18 -2.25 1.41 -7.16
N ASP A 19 -3.09 0.99 -8.10
CA ASP A 19 -3.54 -0.40 -8.19
C ASP A 19 -2.36 -1.35 -8.39
N ALA A 20 -1.36 -0.96 -9.19
CA ALA A 20 -0.14 -1.74 -9.37
C ALA A 20 0.71 -1.82 -8.09
N GLU A 21 0.78 -0.74 -7.31
CA GLU A 21 1.46 -0.74 -6.01
C GLU A 21 0.72 -1.60 -4.99
N HIS A 22 -0.59 -1.47 -4.88
CA HIS A 22 -1.42 -2.28 -3.98
C HIS A 22 -1.34 -3.76 -4.30
N GLN A 23 -1.41 -4.13 -5.59
CA GLN A 23 -1.15 -5.50 -6.05
C GLN A 23 0.23 -5.98 -5.59
N GLY A 24 1.26 -5.15 -5.79
CA GLY A 24 2.62 -5.45 -5.35
C GLY A 24 2.73 -5.67 -3.83
N LEU A 25 2.04 -4.86 -3.01
CA LEU A 25 2.01 -5.01 -1.56
C LEU A 25 1.34 -6.34 -1.13
N ILE A 26 0.21 -6.68 -1.74
CA ILE A 26 -0.49 -7.95 -1.47
C ILE A 26 0.36 -9.15 -1.91
N GLU A 27 1.01 -9.08 -3.08
CA GLU A 27 1.93 -10.12 -3.55
C GLU A 27 3.16 -10.27 -2.65
N HIS A 28 3.72 -9.17 -2.16
CA HIS A 28 4.84 -9.16 -1.24
C HIS A 28 4.45 -9.83 0.09
N LEU A 29 3.32 -9.45 0.67
CA LEU A 29 2.78 -10.11 1.87
C LEU A 29 2.55 -11.61 1.61
N ALA A 30 1.97 -11.98 0.47
CA ALA A 30 1.76 -13.37 0.09
C ALA A 30 3.06 -14.18 -0.01
N ASP A 31 4.16 -13.58 -0.49
CA ASP A 31 5.48 -14.22 -0.51
C ASP A 31 6.03 -14.45 0.91
N ILE A 32 5.91 -13.45 1.79
CA ILE A 32 6.30 -13.57 3.20
C ILE A 32 5.54 -14.73 3.86
N CYS A 33 4.22 -14.78 3.73
CA CYS A 33 3.38 -15.85 4.28
C CYS A 33 3.78 -17.23 3.75
N ARG A 34 4.14 -17.34 2.46
CA ARG A 34 4.58 -18.60 1.86
C ARG A 34 5.96 -19.06 2.35
N ARG A 35 6.84 -18.12 2.67
CA ARG A 35 8.22 -18.40 3.12
C ARG A 35 8.29 -18.69 4.61
N PHE A 36 7.49 -17.98 5.41
CA PHE A 36 7.61 -17.95 6.86
C PHE A 36 6.34 -18.37 7.61
N GLY A 37 5.25 -18.70 6.91
CA GLY A 37 4.02 -19.17 7.52
C GLY A 37 4.10 -20.59 8.09
N PRO A 38 3.07 -21.06 8.82
CA PRO A 38 3.08 -22.38 9.48
C PRO A 38 3.24 -23.56 8.52
N GLU A 39 2.73 -23.41 7.29
CA GLU A 39 2.82 -24.43 6.23
C GLU A 39 4.18 -24.41 5.48
N ALA A 40 5.09 -23.49 5.83
CA ALA A 40 6.39 -23.41 5.17
C ALA A 40 7.19 -24.71 5.37
N SER A 41 7.78 -25.22 4.29
CA SER A 41 8.64 -26.41 4.36
C SER A 41 9.75 -26.19 5.41
N PRO A 42 10.19 -27.23 6.15
CA PRO A 42 11.31 -27.14 7.10
C PRO A 42 12.62 -26.59 6.51
N ARG A 43 12.78 -26.60 5.19
CA ARG A 43 13.92 -26.02 4.46
C ARG A 43 13.76 -24.53 4.13
N ARG A 44 12.55 -23.98 4.30
CA ARG A 44 12.16 -22.57 4.07
C ARG A 44 11.80 -21.85 5.37
N SER A 45 11.30 -22.57 6.37
CA SER A 45 11.07 -22.05 7.71
C SER A 45 12.39 -21.85 8.45
N GLY A 46 12.53 -20.72 9.13
CA GLY A 46 13.41 -20.67 10.31
C GLY A 46 14.71 -19.89 10.16
N ASP A 47 14.59 -18.58 9.91
CA ASP A 47 15.50 -17.62 10.51
C ASP A 47 14.68 -16.39 10.97
N ALA A 48 14.68 -16.12 12.26
CA ALA A 48 14.00 -14.95 12.83
C ALA A 48 14.50 -13.65 12.20
N PHE A 49 15.81 -13.57 11.89
CA PHE A 49 16.37 -12.41 11.21
C PHE A 49 15.82 -12.27 9.79
N ALA A 50 15.74 -13.35 9.03
CA ALA A 50 15.22 -13.31 7.67
C ALA A 50 13.72 -12.96 7.59
N LEU A 51 12.92 -13.39 8.56
CA LEU A 51 11.51 -12.97 8.65
C LEU A 51 11.39 -11.48 8.94
N ILE A 52 12.14 -10.99 9.94
CA ILE A 52 12.14 -9.58 10.30
C ILE A 52 12.68 -8.70 9.16
N ASP A 53 13.69 -9.14 8.42
CA ASP A 53 14.19 -8.42 7.25
C ASP A 53 13.12 -8.36 6.16
N ALA A 54 12.43 -9.47 5.87
CA ALA A 54 11.35 -9.48 4.87
C ALA A 54 10.16 -8.57 5.26
N LEU A 55 9.81 -8.52 6.55
CA LEU A 55 8.80 -7.57 7.05
C LEU A 55 9.33 -6.12 6.97
N THR A 56 10.61 -5.89 7.25
CA THR A 56 11.21 -4.56 7.08
C THR A 56 11.08 -4.08 5.63
N ASP A 57 11.38 -4.95 4.67
CA ASP A 57 11.24 -4.66 3.23
C ASP A 57 9.77 -4.35 2.84
N LEU A 58 8.80 -5.05 3.43
CA LEU A 58 7.38 -4.74 3.23
C LEU A 58 7.03 -3.34 3.75
N GLY A 59 7.50 -2.98 4.95
CA GLY A 59 7.29 -1.64 5.51
C GLY A 59 7.96 -0.53 4.69
N GLU A 60 9.07 -0.81 4.01
CA GLU A 60 9.69 0.12 3.06
C GLU A 60 8.84 0.30 1.80
N ALA A 61 8.31 -0.80 1.25
CA ALA A 61 7.41 -0.76 0.10
C ALA A 61 6.13 0.06 0.38
N VAL A 62 5.52 -0.13 1.55
CA VAL A 62 4.38 0.66 2.02
C VAL A 62 4.74 2.16 2.12
N ARG A 63 5.91 2.48 2.70
CA ARG A 63 6.34 3.89 2.83
C ARG A 63 6.52 4.57 1.47
N GLU A 64 7.07 3.87 0.47
CA GLU A 64 7.21 4.45 -0.88
C GLU A 64 5.85 4.63 -1.56
N HIS A 65 4.92 3.69 -1.37
CA HIS A 65 3.54 3.82 -1.84
C HIS A 65 2.86 5.07 -1.24
N PHE A 66 2.88 5.24 0.08
CA PHE A 66 2.33 6.43 0.76
C PHE A 66 2.90 7.73 0.22
N LYS A 67 4.21 7.78 -0.02
CA LYS A 67 4.86 8.96 -0.59
C LYS A 67 4.33 9.28 -2.00
N ARG A 68 4.17 8.28 -2.87
CA ARG A 68 3.63 8.46 -4.22
C ARG A 68 2.16 8.87 -4.18
N GLU A 69 1.38 8.28 -3.31
CA GLU A 69 -0.01 8.66 -3.11
C GLU A 69 -0.13 10.13 -2.65
N GLU A 70 0.69 10.56 -1.69
CA GLU A 70 0.73 11.95 -1.24
C GLU A 70 1.15 12.93 -2.36
N GLU A 71 2.07 12.52 -3.24
CA GLU A 71 2.45 13.29 -4.43
C GLU A 71 1.26 13.43 -5.40
N LEU A 72 0.46 12.37 -5.58
CA LEU A 72 -0.76 12.41 -6.39
C LEU A 72 -1.83 13.30 -5.74
N MET A 73 -2.07 13.17 -4.43
CA MET A 73 -3.00 14.02 -3.67
C MET A 73 -2.64 15.49 -3.81
N GLN A 74 -1.35 15.82 -3.68
CA GLN A 74 -0.87 17.18 -3.84
C GLN A 74 -1.04 17.70 -5.27
N ALA A 75 -0.85 16.83 -6.28
CA ALA A 75 -0.99 17.19 -7.68
C ALA A 75 -2.44 17.52 -8.08
N VAL A 76 -3.42 16.83 -7.48
CA VAL A 76 -4.86 17.09 -7.72
C VAL A 76 -5.47 18.11 -6.77
N GLY A 77 -4.75 18.51 -5.73
CA GLY A 77 -5.23 19.45 -4.71
C GLY A 77 -6.29 18.82 -3.81
N TYR A 78 -6.06 17.59 -3.36
CA TYR A 78 -6.97 16.88 -2.46
C TYR A 78 -7.10 17.62 -1.12
N ASP A 79 -8.33 17.95 -0.72
CA ASP A 79 -8.60 18.81 0.44
C ASP A 79 -8.18 18.14 1.77
N ASP A 80 -8.35 16.82 1.89
CA ASP A 80 -8.10 16.05 3.12
C ASP A 80 -6.66 15.47 3.19
N ILE A 81 -5.72 15.96 2.37
CA ILE A 81 -4.34 15.47 2.33
C ILE A 81 -3.64 15.53 3.71
N ALA A 82 -4.00 16.48 4.56
CA ALA A 82 -3.40 16.62 5.90
C ALA A 82 -3.83 15.48 6.84
N ASP A 83 -5.11 15.10 6.78
CA ASP A 83 -5.67 14.02 7.59
C ASP A 83 -5.15 12.67 7.07
N HIS A 84 -5.13 12.48 5.75
CA HIS A 84 -4.60 11.27 5.13
C HIS A 84 -3.09 11.06 5.45
N ARG A 85 -2.27 12.12 5.40
CA ARG A 85 -0.86 12.07 5.85
C ARG A 85 -0.71 11.70 7.32
N THR A 86 -1.65 12.15 8.15
CA THR A 86 -1.65 11.82 9.58
C THR A 86 -1.95 10.34 9.78
N GLU A 87 -2.89 9.79 9.01
CA GLU A 87 -3.18 8.35 8.98
C GLU A 87 -1.94 7.54 8.56
N HIS A 88 -1.28 7.89 7.44
CA HIS A 88 -0.02 7.24 7.02
C HIS A 88 1.04 7.23 8.13
N ALA A 89 1.21 8.37 8.82
CA ALA A 89 2.20 8.48 9.89
C ALA A 89 1.86 7.57 11.09
N LEU A 90 0.57 7.45 11.44
CA LEU A 90 0.09 6.55 12.50
C LEU A 90 0.29 5.09 12.11
N LEU A 91 -0.16 4.71 10.91
CA LEU A 91 0.00 3.38 10.34
C LEU A 91 1.48 2.94 10.35
N MET A 92 2.40 3.79 9.91
CA MET A 92 3.83 3.48 9.95
C MET A 92 4.42 3.42 11.36
N ALA A 93 3.87 4.18 12.31
CA ALA A 93 4.30 4.13 13.71
C ALA A 93 3.87 2.82 14.37
N GLU A 94 2.63 2.38 14.15
CA GLU A 94 2.07 1.11 14.61
C GLU A 94 2.84 -0.07 14.01
N TYR A 95 3.07 -0.04 12.68
CA TYR A 95 3.87 -1.06 12.00
C TYR A 95 5.28 -1.18 12.58
N ALA A 96 5.95 -0.04 12.81
CA ALA A 96 7.29 -0.03 13.37
C ALA A 96 7.32 -0.54 14.82
N ASP A 97 6.27 -0.31 15.61
CA ASP A 97 6.16 -0.86 16.96
C ASP A 97 5.95 -2.37 16.96
N GLN A 98 5.04 -2.85 16.12
CA GLN A 98 4.78 -4.27 15.94
C GLN A 98 6.04 -5.02 15.47
N LEU A 99 6.78 -4.45 14.52
CA LEU A 99 8.04 -5.03 14.04
C LEU A 99 9.11 -5.10 15.14
N ARG A 100 9.20 -4.08 16.02
CA ARG A 100 10.10 -4.12 17.19
C ARG A 100 9.68 -5.21 18.17
N HIS A 101 8.38 -5.37 18.39
CA HIS A 101 7.83 -6.40 19.27
C HIS A 101 8.18 -7.80 18.75
N TRP A 102 7.85 -8.11 17.48
CA TRP A 102 8.18 -9.40 16.85
C TRP A 102 9.69 -9.69 16.85
N ARG A 103 10.53 -8.67 16.64
CA ARG A 103 11.98 -8.81 16.74
C ARG A 103 12.43 -9.17 18.15
N ALA A 104 11.87 -8.53 19.18
CA ALA A 104 12.22 -8.79 20.57
C ALA A 104 11.80 -10.19 21.04
N GLU A 105 10.67 -10.70 20.52
CA GLU A 105 10.19 -12.06 20.79
C GLU A 105 10.97 -13.14 20.04
N GLY A 106 11.78 -12.75 19.04
CA GLY A 106 12.48 -13.69 18.17
C GLY A 106 11.52 -14.46 17.27
N MET A 107 10.45 -13.80 16.82
CA MET A 107 9.46 -14.40 15.92
C MET A 107 10.15 -14.99 14.69
N ASN A 108 9.96 -16.29 14.47
CA ASN A 108 10.55 -17.04 13.35
C ASN A 108 9.50 -17.75 12.48
N VAL A 109 8.23 -17.65 12.87
CA VAL A 109 7.06 -18.11 12.13
C VAL A 109 6.07 -16.96 12.09
N PHE A 110 5.62 -16.61 10.89
CA PHE A 110 4.58 -15.61 10.69
C PHE A 110 3.22 -16.31 10.82
N GLY A 111 2.66 -16.35 12.03
CA GLY A 111 1.44 -17.10 12.35
C GLY A 111 0.21 -16.60 11.59
N GLU A 112 -0.81 -17.46 11.45
CA GLU A 112 -2.04 -17.16 10.67
C GLU A 112 -2.72 -15.86 11.13
N ASP A 113 -2.86 -15.64 12.43
CA ASP A 113 -3.43 -14.40 12.98
C ASP A 113 -2.65 -13.16 12.54
N ALA A 114 -1.31 -13.21 12.62
CA ALA A 114 -0.46 -12.10 12.18
C ALA A 114 -0.51 -11.86 10.65
N GLN A 115 -0.74 -12.93 9.87
CA GLN A 115 -0.96 -12.81 8.42
C GLN A 115 -2.30 -12.13 8.10
N GLU A 116 -3.34 -12.47 8.86
CA GLU A 116 -4.67 -11.86 8.75
C GLU A 116 -4.64 -10.39 9.17
N ASP A 117 -4.04 -10.08 10.32
CA ASP A 117 -3.88 -8.71 10.81
C ASP A 117 -3.12 -7.84 9.79
N ALA A 118 -2.02 -8.33 9.22
CA ALA A 118 -1.26 -7.60 8.21
C ALA A 118 -2.05 -7.40 6.91
N ARG A 119 -2.87 -8.37 6.51
CA ARG A 119 -3.76 -8.23 5.34
C ARG A 119 -4.82 -7.17 5.60
N ASP A 120 -5.52 -7.28 6.71
CA ASP A 120 -6.62 -6.37 7.05
C ASP A 120 -6.11 -4.95 7.25
N TRP A 121 -4.93 -4.79 7.84
CA TRP A 121 -4.26 -3.49 7.91
C TRP A 121 -4.04 -2.83 6.53
N ILE A 122 -3.59 -3.59 5.53
CA ILE A 122 -3.42 -3.07 4.15
C ILE A 122 -4.80 -2.77 3.54
N LEU A 123 -5.74 -3.71 3.64
CA LEU A 123 -7.04 -3.59 2.98
C LEU A 123 -7.93 -2.50 3.61
N ASP A 124 -7.91 -2.35 4.93
CA ASP A 124 -8.71 -1.33 5.62
C ASP A 124 -8.31 0.08 5.18
N HIS A 125 -7.01 0.31 4.97
CA HIS A 125 -6.50 1.56 4.42
C HIS A 125 -6.97 1.77 2.97
N ILE A 126 -6.71 0.79 2.08
CA ILE A 126 -7.09 0.85 0.66
C ILE A 126 -8.60 1.07 0.50
N LEU A 127 -9.41 0.30 1.23
CA LEU A 127 -10.87 0.32 1.10
C LEU A 127 -11.52 1.47 1.89
N GLY A 128 -10.76 2.15 2.73
CA GLY A 128 -11.14 3.35 3.46
C GLY A 128 -10.58 4.62 2.80
N ALA A 129 -9.41 5.05 3.27
CA ALA A 129 -8.81 6.34 2.95
C ALA A 129 -8.48 6.48 1.46
N ASP A 130 -7.84 5.48 0.84
CA ASP A 130 -7.44 5.57 -0.57
C ASP A 130 -8.65 5.59 -1.50
N ARG A 131 -9.74 4.91 -1.13
CA ARG A 131 -11.01 4.97 -1.86
C ARG A 131 -11.66 6.35 -1.80
N ASP A 132 -11.55 7.05 -0.69
CA ASP A 132 -12.05 8.43 -0.59
C ASP A 132 -11.18 9.39 -1.40
N PHE A 133 -9.87 9.20 -1.38
CA PHE A 133 -8.96 9.90 -2.29
C PHE A 133 -9.28 9.60 -3.76
N ALA A 134 -9.50 8.34 -4.13
CA ALA A 134 -9.77 7.94 -5.51
C ALA A 134 -11.02 8.62 -6.09
N LYS A 135 -12.07 8.80 -5.28
CA LYS A 135 -13.26 9.56 -5.71
C LYS A 135 -12.89 10.99 -6.10
N ALA A 136 -12.16 11.70 -5.24
CA ALA A 136 -11.72 13.07 -5.51
C ALA A 136 -10.77 13.15 -6.72
N PHE A 137 -9.89 12.16 -6.87
CA PHE A 137 -8.99 12.05 -8.00
C PHE A 137 -9.75 11.95 -9.34
N HIS A 138 -10.77 11.09 -9.42
CA HIS A 138 -11.57 10.91 -10.62
C HIS A 138 -12.41 12.15 -10.97
N GLU A 139 -12.95 12.84 -9.96
CA GLU A 139 -13.63 14.13 -10.18
C GLU A 139 -12.72 15.17 -10.85
N VAL A 140 -11.45 15.22 -10.43
CA VAL A 140 -10.45 16.11 -11.03
C VAL A 140 -10.05 15.64 -12.42
N ASP A 141 -9.83 14.34 -12.64
CA ASP A 141 -9.42 13.80 -13.95
C ASP A 141 -10.51 13.97 -15.02
N ASP A 142 -11.78 13.77 -14.67
CA ASP A 142 -12.93 13.98 -15.56
C ASP A 142 -13.06 15.46 -15.97
N ARG A 143 -12.86 16.37 -15.00
CA ARG A 143 -12.85 17.81 -15.27
C ARG A 143 -11.68 18.22 -16.17
N LEU A 144 -10.51 17.65 -15.99
CA LEU A 144 -9.34 17.92 -16.83
C LEU A 144 -9.47 17.30 -18.23
N THR A 145 -10.15 16.17 -18.34
CA THR A 145 -10.40 15.51 -19.63
C THR A 145 -11.43 16.26 -20.47
N SER A 146 -12.41 16.89 -19.83
CA SER A 146 -13.42 17.73 -20.49
C SER A 146 -12.96 19.16 -20.82
N THR A 147 -11.86 19.65 -20.24
CA THR A 147 -11.35 21.01 -20.44
C THR A 147 -10.33 21.06 -21.58
N VAL A 148 -10.63 21.81 -22.65
CA VAL A 148 -9.77 21.99 -23.86
C VAL A 148 -8.93 23.27 -23.86
N ASP A 149 -8.95 24.06 -22.78
CA ASP A 149 -8.14 25.28 -22.69
C ASP A 149 -6.66 25.00 -22.35
N ARG A 150 -5.81 26.04 -22.50
CA ARG A 150 -4.36 25.95 -22.28
C ARG A 150 -3.99 25.60 -20.83
N TYR A 151 -4.83 25.94 -19.85
CA TYR A 151 -4.61 25.62 -18.44
C TYR A 151 -4.95 24.15 -18.15
N GLY A 152 -6.05 23.65 -18.73
CA GLY A 152 -6.43 22.23 -18.66
C GLY A 152 -5.37 21.30 -19.25
N ILE A 153 -4.77 21.67 -20.39
CA ILE A 153 -3.70 20.88 -21.03
C ILE A 153 -2.45 20.79 -20.12
N ALA A 154 -2.05 21.90 -19.48
CA ALA A 154 -0.88 21.92 -18.61
C ALA A 154 -1.10 21.14 -17.30
N ALA A 155 -2.29 21.26 -16.70
CA ALA A 155 -2.68 20.48 -15.52
C ALA A 155 -2.73 18.98 -15.82
N ARG A 156 -3.28 18.60 -16.99
CA ARG A 156 -3.32 17.20 -17.45
C ARG A 156 -1.93 16.64 -17.73
N ALA A 157 -1.00 17.44 -18.26
CA ALA A 157 0.38 17.01 -18.45
C ALA A 157 1.10 16.73 -17.11
N ARG A 158 0.84 17.53 -16.07
CA ARG A 158 1.36 17.31 -14.71
C ARG A 158 0.80 16.03 -14.10
N LEU A 159 -0.52 15.84 -14.15
CA LEU A 159 -1.16 14.62 -13.64
C LEU A 159 -0.63 13.36 -14.34
N ASN A 160 -0.45 13.43 -15.66
CA ASN A 160 0.12 12.33 -16.44
C ASN A 160 1.60 12.05 -16.15
N ALA A 161 2.38 13.05 -15.71
CA ALA A 161 3.77 12.85 -15.31
C ALA A 161 3.84 12.06 -14.00
N VAL A 162 3.03 12.45 -13.00
CA VAL A 162 2.93 11.74 -11.72
C VAL A 162 2.40 10.31 -11.91
N ARG A 163 1.38 10.11 -12.78
CA ARG A 163 0.90 8.77 -13.18
C ARG A 163 1.98 7.85 -13.75
N ARG A 164 3.02 8.40 -14.38
CA ARG A 164 4.08 7.63 -15.05
C ARG A 164 5.34 7.47 -14.20
N GLY A 165 5.37 8.06 -13.00
CA GLY A 165 6.54 8.03 -12.12
C GLY A 165 7.78 8.74 -12.68
N LEU A 166 7.59 9.87 -13.39
CA LEU A 166 8.66 10.69 -14.00
C LEU A 166 8.71 12.11 -13.46
#